data_AF-A0A9P6QE46-F1
#
_entry.id   AF-A0A9P6QE46-F1
#
_cell.length_a   1.000
_cell.length_b   1.000
_cell.length_c   1.000
_cell.angle_alpha   90.00
_cell.angle_beta   90.00
_cell.angle_gamma   90.00
#
_symmetry.space_group_name_H-M   'P 1'
#
loop_
_entity.id
_entity.type
_entity.pdbx_description
1 polymer ?
#
loop_
_entity_poly.entity_id
_entity_poly.type
_entity_poly.pdbx_seq_one_letter_code
_entity_poly.pdbx_strand_id
1 'polypeptide(L)'
;MATRSFFDDDDHTFARPGARKNPQAGSYHGRHMLRCIVCHVERPLSQFTQSQLRKRGYETCKQCTPTQPTKLKCATCSKTKPVEQFSKTQRKLNERGRCIECMENIKLNDSSDEGWDLHDGDDEYYF
;
A
#
# COMPACT_ATOMS: atom_id res chain seq x y z
N MET A 1 1.76 -26.43 65.07
CA MET A 1 2.54 -27.59 64.59
C MET A 1 3.18 -27.20 63.27
N ALA A 2 4.51 -27.24 63.21
CA ALA A 2 5.30 -27.02 62.00
C ALA A 2 5.57 -28.37 61.32
N THR A 3 5.57 -28.39 59.98
CA THR A 3 6.26 -29.30 59.03
C THR A 3 5.94 -28.72 57.63
N ARG A 4 6.82 -28.06 56.87
CA ARG A 4 8.02 -28.58 56.15
C ARG A 4 7.70 -29.94 55.52
N SER A 5 7.77 -30.21 54.22
CA SER A 5 8.43 -29.55 53.08
C SER A 5 8.24 -30.48 51.84
N PHE A 6 8.86 -30.11 50.71
CA PHE A 6 9.25 -30.99 49.58
C PHE A 6 8.21 -31.29 48.50
N PHE A 7 8.20 -30.44 47.47
CA PHE A 7 8.38 -30.93 46.10
C PHE A 7 9.53 -30.13 45.48
N ASP A 8 10.70 -30.78 45.46
CA ASP A 8 11.85 -30.45 44.63
C ASP A 8 11.59 -30.93 43.18
N ASP A 9 12.51 -30.55 42.30
CA ASP A 9 12.69 -30.97 40.89
C ASP A 9 12.06 -30.04 39.83
N ASP A 10 12.77 -29.00 39.36
CA ASP A 10 13.85 -29.03 38.35
C ASP A 10 13.29 -28.99 36.91
N ASP A 11 13.18 -27.77 36.35
CA ASP A 11 13.43 -27.57 34.91
C ASP A 11 13.79 -26.10 34.62
N HIS A 12 15.10 -25.89 34.53
CA HIS A 12 15.76 -25.02 33.56
C HIS A 12 15.09 -23.67 33.22
N THR A 13 15.38 -22.67 34.06
CA THR A 13 15.45 -21.28 33.61
C THR A 13 16.49 -21.15 32.49
N PHE A 14 16.04 -21.12 31.24
CA PHE A 14 16.85 -20.71 30.09
C PHE A 14 17.18 -19.22 30.21
N ALA A 15 18.18 -18.91 31.02
CA ALA A 15 18.89 -17.64 30.98
C ALA A 15 19.48 -17.48 29.58
N ARG A 16 18.86 -16.65 28.73
CA ARG A 16 19.43 -16.26 27.44
C ARG A 16 20.62 -15.33 27.70
N PRO A 17 21.87 -15.74 27.41
CA PRO A 17 23.00 -14.84 27.47
C PRO A 17 23.07 -14.02 26.18
N GLY A 18 23.39 -12.73 26.33
CA GLY A 18 23.85 -11.91 25.22
C GLY A 18 22.83 -10.88 24.74
N ALA A 19 22.61 -9.86 25.57
CA ALA A 19 22.40 -8.52 25.05
C ALA A 19 23.54 -8.21 24.08
N ARG A 20 23.28 -8.35 22.77
CA ARG A 20 24.18 -7.84 21.74
C ARG A 20 24.21 -6.33 21.92
N LYS A 21 25.26 -5.86 22.60
CA LYS A 21 25.67 -4.47 22.62
C LYS A 21 25.90 -4.14 21.15
N ASN A 22 24.95 -3.49 20.51
CA ASN A 22 25.05 -3.03 19.13
C ASN A 22 26.19 -1.99 19.10
N PRO A 23 27.39 -2.32 18.62
CA PRO A 23 28.44 -1.35 18.52
C PRO A 23 28.12 -0.49 17.30
N GLN A 24 28.24 0.82 17.47
CA GLN A 24 28.23 1.83 16.40
C GLN A 24 26.86 2.37 16.00
N ALA A 25 26.20 3.00 16.98
CA ALA A 25 25.65 4.34 16.73
C ALA A 25 26.83 5.29 16.46
N GLY A 26 27.44 5.19 15.28
CA GLY A 26 28.51 6.08 14.86
C GLY A 26 28.02 7.52 14.82
N SER A 27 28.73 8.40 15.51
CA SER A 27 28.58 9.86 15.45
C SER A 27 28.61 10.36 14.00
N TYR A 28 27.51 10.94 13.52
CA TYR A 28 27.44 11.63 12.23
C TYR A 28 27.86 13.10 12.39
N HIS A 29 29.12 13.31 12.78
CA HIS A 29 29.75 14.62 12.64
C HIS A 29 30.69 14.55 11.44
N GLY A 30 30.24 15.04 10.27
CA GLY A 30 31.17 15.53 9.25
C GLY A 30 31.02 15.11 7.79
N ARG A 31 30.06 14.27 7.37
CA ARG A 31 29.86 13.98 5.93
C ARG A 31 28.38 13.96 5.56
N HIS A 32 27.86 15.11 5.16
CA HIS A 32 26.45 15.32 4.79
C HIS A 32 26.07 14.76 3.40
N MET A 33 26.80 13.77 2.88
CA MET A 33 26.60 13.22 1.54
C MET A 33 26.27 11.73 1.63
N LEU A 34 25.22 11.32 0.92
CA LEU A 34 24.80 9.94 0.78
C LEU A 34 24.78 9.56 -0.70
N ARG A 35 25.20 8.34 -1.00
CA ARG A 35 25.15 7.79 -2.35
C ARG A 35 23.79 7.15 -2.58
N CYS A 36 23.09 7.57 -3.63
CA CYS A 36 21.85 6.92 -4.02
C CYS A 36 22.13 5.52 -4.60
N ILE A 37 21.39 4.50 -4.17
CA ILE A 37 21.54 3.14 -4.72
C ILE A 37 21.05 2.98 -6.17
N VAL A 38 20.19 3.90 -6.66
CA VAL A 38 19.57 3.81 -8.00
C VAL A 38 20.40 4.53 -9.05
N CYS A 39 20.81 5.77 -8.77
CA CYS A 39 21.56 6.59 -9.72
C CYS A 39 23.06 6.67 -9.40
N HIS A 40 23.51 6.09 -8.27
CA HIS A 40 24.90 6.09 -7.79
C HIS A 40 25.54 7.48 -7.59
N VAL A 41 24.74 8.55 -7.67
CA VAL A 41 25.19 9.93 -7.44
C VAL A 41 25.20 10.24 -5.95
N GLU A 42 26.28 10.89 -5.50
CA GLU A 42 26.40 11.43 -4.15
C GLU A 42 25.60 12.73 -4.04
N ARG A 43 24.66 12.76 -3.10
CA ARG A 43 23.73 13.87 -2.90
C ARG A 43 23.73 14.28 -1.43
N PRO A 44 23.42 15.54 -1.11
CA PRO A 44 23.29 15.96 0.28
C PRO A 44 22.09 15.29 0.95
N LEU A 45 22.11 15.17 2.28
CA LEU A 45 21.00 14.64 3.09
C LEU A 45 19.62 15.29 2.79
N SER A 46 19.62 16.56 2.36
CA SER A 46 18.40 17.29 1.95
C SER A 46 17.69 16.68 0.73
N GLN A 47 18.42 15.90 -0.08
CA GLN A 47 17.91 15.19 -1.24
C GLN A 47 17.42 13.77 -0.92
N PHE A 48 17.39 13.38 0.35
CA PHE A 48 16.83 12.12 0.83
C PHE A 48 15.63 12.40 1.75
N THR A 49 14.73 11.44 1.90
CA THR A 49 13.60 11.59 2.84
C THR A 49 14.06 11.27 4.26
N GLN A 50 13.53 11.98 5.26
CA GLN A 50 13.92 11.78 6.65
C GLN A 50 13.68 10.33 7.13
N SER A 51 12.66 9.67 6.59
CA SER A 51 12.36 8.26 6.83
C SER A 51 13.45 7.32 6.33
N GLN A 52 14.08 7.62 5.19
CA GLN A 52 15.23 6.87 4.65
C GLN A 52 16.49 7.14 5.47
N LEU A 53 16.71 8.38 5.94
CA LEU A 53 17.87 8.71 6.78
C LEU A 53 17.94 7.92 8.09
N ARG A 54 16.78 7.47 8.59
CA ARG A 54 16.68 6.60 9.78
C ARG A 54 17.03 5.14 9.49
N LYS A 55 16.92 4.70 8.24
CA LYS A 55 17.17 3.32 7.80
C LYS A 55 18.47 3.26 6.99
N ARG A 56 19.55 2.78 7.61
CA ARG A 56 20.85 2.68 6.93
C ARG A 56 20.85 1.60 5.85
N GLY A 57 21.42 1.91 4.70
CA GLY A 57 21.83 0.93 3.68
C GLY A 57 20.94 0.86 2.43
N TYR A 58 19.80 1.55 2.39
CA TYR A 58 18.90 1.58 1.23
C TYR A 58 18.35 2.98 0.96
N GLU A 59 19.25 3.95 0.84
CA GLU A 59 18.90 5.35 0.62
C GLU A 59 18.69 5.63 -0.87
N THR A 60 17.46 5.98 -1.25
CA THR A 60 17.14 6.46 -2.60
C THR A 60 16.94 7.97 -2.58
N CYS A 61 17.50 8.65 -3.58
CA CYS A 61 17.32 10.09 -3.73
C CYS A 61 15.83 10.45 -3.92
N LYS A 62 15.41 11.68 -3.59
CA LYS A 62 14.01 12.15 -3.77
C LYS A 62 13.52 12.02 -5.21
N GLN A 63 14.41 12.24 -6.19
CA GLN A 63 14.11 12.07 -7.61
C GLN A 63 13.97 10.59 -8.02
N CYS A 64 14.70 9.72 -7.33
CA CYS A 64 14.77 8.28 -7.56
C CYS A 64 13.68 7.53 -6.78
N THR A 65 13.08 8.18 -5.79
CA THR A 65 12.03 7.61 -4.96
C THR A 65 10.75 7.59 -5.77
N PRO A 66 10.14 6.43 -6.05
CA PRO A 66 8.94 6.35 -6.86
C PRO A 66 7.82 7.12 -6.18
N THR A 67 7.45 8.26 -6.76
CA THR A 67 6.29 9.02 -6.33
C THR A 67 5.04 8.36 -6.87
N GLN A 68 4.00 8.30 -6.04
CA GLN A 68 2.69 7.88 -6.53
C GLN A 68 2.20 8.96 -7.52
N PRO A 69 1.70 8.57 -8.71
CA PRO A 69 1.19 9.54 -9.67
C PRO A 69 -0.01 10.27 -9.08
N THR A 70 0.08 11.59 -8.98
CA THR A 70 -1.02 12.44 -8.47
C THR A 70 -2.10 12.68 -9.53
N LYS A 71 -1.81 12.34 -10.79
CA LYS A 71 -2.72 12.49 -11.94
C LYS A 71 -2.67 11.23 -12.78
N LEU A 72 -3.82 10.76 -13.22
CA LEU A 72 -3.98 9.59 -14.09
C LEU A 72 -4.80 9.98 -15.32
N LYS A 73 -4.53 9.34 -16.46
CA LYS A 73 -5.29 9.52 -17.69
C LYS A 73 -6.44 8.51 -17.73
N CYS A 74 -7.66 8.97 -17.93
CA CYS A 74 -8.81 8.08 -18.07
C CYS A 74 -8.77 7.36 -19.43
N ALA A 75 -8.91 6.04 -19.44
CA ALA A 75 -8.93 5.26 -20.68
C ALA A 75 -10.19 5.51 -21.55
N THR A 76 -11.30 5.93 -20.94
CA THR A 76 -12.57 6.16 -21.65
C THR A 76 -12.67 7.55 -22.25
N CYS A 77 -12.43 8.60 -21.46
CA CYS A 77 -12.54 9.99 -21.94
C CYS A 77 -11.19 10.61 -22.33
N SER A 78 -10.07 9.88 -22.18
CA SER A 78 -8.71 10.34 -22.46
C SER A 78 -8.26 11.61 -21.72
N LYS A 79 -9.04 12.08 -20.73
CA LYS A 79 -8.72 13.26 -19.91
C LYS A 79 -7.79 12.89 -18.77
N THR A 80 -6.79 13.73 -18.53
CA THR A 80 -5.93 13.65 -17.34
C THR A 80 -6.67 14.25 -16.14
N LYS A 81 -6.97 13.42 -15.14
CA LYS A 81 -7.71 13.81 -13.94
C LYS A 81 -6.89 13.46 -12.69
N PRO A 82 -7.14 14.10 -11.53
CA PRO A 82 -6.43 13.80 -10.30
C PRO A 82 -6.85 12.43 -9.74
N VAL A 83 -5.97 11.73 -9.01
CA VAL A 83 -6.24 10.36 -8.49
C VAL A 83 -7.49 10.28 -7.61
N GLU A 84 -7.90 11.38 -7.00
CA GLU A 84 -9.13 11.49 -6.21
C GLU A 84 -10.39 11.19 -7.04
N GLN A 85 -10.36 11.51 -8.34
CA GLN A 85 -11.45 11.20 -9.29
C GLN A 85 -11.38 9.77 -9.85
N PHE A 86 -10.49 8.93 -9.30
CA PHE A 86 -10.40 7.51 -9.60
C PHE A 86 -10.66 6.69 -8.34
N SER A 87 -11.43 5.60 -8.49
CA SER A 87 -11.61 4.60 -7.43
C SER A 87 -10.28 3.98 -7.02
N LYS A 88 -10.14 3.60 -5.74
CA LYS A 88 -8.92 3.00 -5.18
C LYS A 88 -8.41 1.80 -6.00
N THR A 89 -9.33 0.98 -6.53
CA THR A 89 -9.00 -0.16 -7.41
C THR A 89 -8.42 0.31 -8.74
N GLN A 90 -8.97 1.38 -9.32
CA GLN A 90 -8.54 1.95 -10.59
C GLN A 90 -7.19 2.67 -10.49
N ARG A 91 -6.83 3.21 -9.32
CA ARG A 91 -5.51 3.85 -9.10
C ARG A 91 -4.34 2.88 -9.28
N LYS A 92 -4.54 1.58 -9.04
CA LYS A 92 -3.53 0.53 -9.28
C LYS A 92 -3.34 0.23 -10.76
N LEU A 93 -4.35 0.51 -11.59
CA LEU A 93 -4.41 0.22 -13.01
C LEU A 93 -4.05 1.47 -13.84
N ASN A 94 -2.84 2.01 -13.66
CA ASN A 94 -2.38 3.30 -14.20
C ASN A 94 -2.89 3.62 -15.62
N GLU A 95 -2.75 2.67 -16.56
CA GLU A 95 -3.12 2.86 -17.99
C GLU A 95 -4.54 2.43 -18.34
N ARG A 96 -5.20 1.61 -17.50
CA ARG A 96 -6.55 1.08 -17.76
C ARG A 96 -7.63 1.74 -16.88
N GLY A 97 -7.22 2.70 -16.05
CA GLY A 97 -8.08 3.39 -15.10
C GLY A 97 -9.20 4.17 -15.78
N ARG A 98 -10.44 3.95 -15.35
CA ARG A 98 -11.59 4.79 -15.72
C ARG A 98 -11.90 5.77 -14.58
N CYS A 99 -12.21 7.02 -14.92
CA CYS A 99 -12.64 8.00 -13.92
C CYS A 99 -14.05 7.68 -13.40
N ILE A 100 -14.37 8.18 -12.21
CA ILE A 100 -15.66 7.94 -11.55
C ILE A 100 -16.83 8.39 -12.43
N GLU A 101 -16.73 9.57 -13.05
CA GLU A 101 -17.74 10.11 -13.98
C GLU A 101 -18.06 9.12 -15.12
N CYS A 102 -17.04 8.53 -15.75
CA CYS A 102 -17.25 7.56 -16.83
C CYS A 102 -17.83 6.23 -16.32
N MET A 103 -17.47 5.80 -15.11
CA MET A 103 -18.03 4.59 -14.52
C MET A 103 -19.51 4.76 -14.18
N GLU A 104 -19.92 5.93 -13.70
CA GLU A 104 -21.32 6.24 -13.39
C GLU A 104 -22.15 6.37 -14.66
N ASN A 105 -21.62 7.03 -15.70
CA ASN A 105 -22.31 7.15 -16.98
C ASN A 105 -22.62 5.79 -17.64
N ILE A 106 -21.69 4.84 -17.56
CA ILE A 106 -21.92 3.49 -18.11
C ILE A 106 -23.04 2.79 -17.34
N LYS A 107 -23.07 2.89 -16.00
CA LYS A 107 -24.12 2.27 -15.18
C LYS A 107 -25.51 2.83 -15.49
N LEU A 108 -25.63 4.14 -15.72
CA LEU A 108 -26.89 4.76 -16.05
C LEU A 108 -27.40 4.32 -17.43
N ASN A 109 -26.49 4.16 -18.40
CA ASN A 109 -26.87 3.77 -19.77
C ASN A 109 -27.16 2.27 -19.93
N ASP A 110 -26.68 1.42 -19.02
CA ASP A 110 -26.91 -0.04 -19.02
C ASP A 110 -28.17 -0.44 -18.21
N SER A 111 -28.76 0.52 -17.48
CA SER A 111 -29.90 0.29 -16.59
C SER A 111 -31.26 0.64 -17.22
N SER A 112 -31.34 0.77 -18.54
CA SER A 112 -32.63 0.76 -19.25
C SER A 112 -33.20 -0.66 -19.24
N ASP A 113 -33.73 -1.03 -18.08
CA ASP A 113 -34.51 -2.23 -17.80
C ASP A 113 -35.84 -2.13 -18.56
N GLU A 114 -35.80 -2.44 -19.86
CA GLU A 114 -36.99 -2.74 -20.64
C GLU A 114 -37.47 -4.14 -20.22
N GLY A 115 -38.07 -4.20 -19.04
CA GLY A 115 -38.78 -5.36 -18.52
C GLY A 115 -40.03 -5.62 -19.33
N TRP A 116 -39.93 -6.60 -20.23
CA TRP A 116 -41.01 -7.15 -21.06
C TRP A 116 -42.26 -7.45 -20.23
N ASP A 117 -43.36 -6.75 -20.52
CA ASP A 117 -44.70 -7.06 -20.04
C ASP A 117 -45.16 -8.36 -20.72
N LEU A 118 -44.85 -9.50 -20.09
CA LEU A 118 -45.45 -10.78 -20.43
C LEU A 118 -46.93 -10.70 -20.01
N HIS A 119 -47.75 -10.25 -20.95
CA HIS A 119 -49.18 -10.45 -20.97
C HIS A 119 -49.45 -11.96 -20.95
N ASP A 120 -49.49 -12.56 -19.76
CA ASP A 120 -50.01 -13.91 -19.55
C ASP A 120 -51.54 -13.83 -19.64
N GLY A 121 -52.00 -13.62 -20.87
CA GLY A 121 -53.38 -13.68 -21.27
C GLY A 121 -53.58 -14.93 -22.11
N ASP A 122 -54.45 -15.81 -21.61
CA ASP A 122 -55.14 -16.89 -22.32
C ASP A 122 -54.33 -18.11 -22.77
N ASP A 123 -54.50 -19.24 -22.06
CA ASP A 123 -55.24 -20.36 -22.65
C ASP A 123 -55.90 -21.28 -21.60
N GLU A 124 -57.23 -21.17 -21.58
CA GLU A 124 -58.20 -22.12 -21.05
C GLU A 124 -58.01 -23.51 -21.71
N TYR A 125 -57.64 -24.55 -20.94
CA TYR A 125 -57.67 -25.93 -21.41
C TYR A 125 -58.58 -26.80 -20.53
N TYR A 126 -59.65 -27.29 -21.15
CA TYR A 126 -60.58 -28.29 -20.64
C TYR A 126 -59.89 -29.64 -20.39
N PHE A 127 -60.11 -30.23 -19.21
CA PHE A 127 -60.29 -31.68 -19.06
C PHE A 127 -61.18 -32.03 -17.88
#